data_AF-A0A925CCI7-F1
#
_entry.id   AF-A0A925CCI7-F1
#
_cell.length_a   1.000
_cell.length_b   1.000
_cell.length_c   1.000
_cell.angle_alpha   90.00
_cell.angle_beta   90.00
_cell.angle_gamma   90.00
#
_symmetry.space_group_name_H-M   'P 1'
#
loop_
_entity.id
_entity.type
_entity.pdbx_description
1 polymer ?
#
loop_
_entity_poly.entity_id
_entity_poly.type
_entity_poly.pdbx_seq_one_letter_code
_entity_poly.pdbx_strand_id
1 'polypeptide(L)'
;MEAIDVQVVTNSEEQTLSLGRRLARVLRGGDVVALDGALGAGKTRLVRGIAAGLGIDVAMVSSPTFVIMHEHERKDGVAIGGGGGGPGLIHVDAYRLRSPEELETIGWDRVMRATEGATEGGEVGTQRAPVVVVEWASKVAEMLPRFESGRLARVRIEHAGEHSRAFAMSLPRSWGERPGFAGILDGGGEGSLPTGWTRCPVTNKPVSPESRTFPFFDERARMADLGRWLSGGYSVSRELVEEDLSDPDLLSGPPGPHG
;
A
#
# COMPACT_ATOMS: atom_id res chain seq x y z
N MET A 1 -6.03 17.41 -2.93
CA MET A 1 -6.57 16.06 -2.68
C MET A 1 -5.48 15.24 -2.00
N GLU A 2 -5.77 14.74 -0.80
CA GLU A 2 -4.83 14.03 0.10
C GLU A 2 -4.84 12.50 -0.08
N ALA A 3 -5.73 11.97 -0.93
CA ALA A 3 -5.88 10.54 -1.20
C ALA A 3 -5.49 10.18 -2.64
N ILE A 4 -5.03 8.94 -2.82
CA ILE A 4 -4.96 8.25 -4.10
C ILE A 4 -6.04 7.18 -4.09
N ASP A 5 -7.04 7.34 -4.96
CA ASP A 5 -8.09 6.37 -5.15
C ASP A 5 -7.69 5.33 -6.19
N VAL A 6 -7.87 4.05 -5.84
CA VAL A 6 -7.46 2.91 -6.64
C VAL A 6 -8.63 1.93 -6.77
N GLN A 7 -8.84 1.40 -7.97
CA GLN A 7 -9.80 0.34 -8.25
C GLN A 7 -9.08 -0.90 -8.79
N VAL A 8 -9.24 -2.04 -8.11
CA VAL A 8 -8.66 -3.32 -8.55
C VAL A 8 -9.75 -4.37 -8.61
N VAL A 9 -9.77 -5.16 -9.68
CA VAL A 9 -10.61 -6.36 -9.77
C VAL A 9 -9.72 -7.60 -9.65
N THR A 10 -10.10 -8.52 -8.77
CA THR A 10 -9.54 -9.87 -8.73
C THR A 10 -10.59 -10.84 -9.26
N ASN A 11 -10.14 -11.90 -9.93
CA ASN A 11 -10.98 -12.92 -10.56
C ASN A 11 -10.84 -14.30 -9.90
N SER A 12 -10.08 -14.37 -8.82
CA SER A 12 -9.92 -15.59 -8.03
C SER A 12 -9.46 -15.27 -6.61
N GLU A 13 -9.62 -16.23 -5.71
CA GLU A 13 -9.10 -16.12 -4.34
C GLU A 13 -7.57 -15.95 -4.29
N GLU A 14 -6.84 -16.53 -5.25
CA GLU A 14 -5.39 -16.39 -5.34
C GLU A 14 -5.01 -14.97 -5.79
N GLN A 15 -5.79 -14.35 -6.68
CA GLN A 15 -5.57 -12.94 -7.04
C GLN A 15 -5.87 -12.00 -5.86
N THR A 16 -6.89 -12.29 -5.03
CA THR A 16 -7.13 -11.57 -3.77
C THR A 16 -5.98 -11.73 -2.78
N LEU A 17 -5.45 -12.95 -2.64
CA LEU A 17 -4.28 -13.21 -1.80
C LEU A 17 -3.05 -12.45 -2.32
N SER A 18 -2.83 -12.45 -3.63
CA SER A 18 -1.76 -11.70 -4.29
C SER A 18 -1.92 -10.19 -4.12
N LEU A 19 -3.13 -9.64 -4.20
CA LEU A 19 -3.40 -8.24 -3.86
C LEU A 19 -3.01 -7.92 -2.42
N GLY A 20 -3.36 -8.77 -1.45
CA GLY A 20 -2.93 -8.60 -0.06
C GLY A 20 -1.40 -8.61 0.10
N ARG A 21 -0.69 -9.52 -0.59
CA ARG A 21 0.78 -9.55 -0.58
C ARG A 21 1.40 -8.28 -1.15
N ARG A 22 0.78 -7.70 -2.18
CA ARG A 22 1.24 -6.46 -2.81
C ARG A 22 0.98 -5.25 -1.92
N LEU A 23 -0.17 -5.19 -1.27
CA LEU A 23 -0.48 -4.18 -0.26
C LEU A 23 0.53 -4.24 0.89
N ALA A 24 0.85 -5.44 1.40
CA ALA A 24 1.83 -5.61 2.48
C ALA A 24 3.23 -5.05 2.17
N ARG A 25 3.66 -5.02 0.91
CA ARG A 25 4.96 -4.45 0.51
C ARG A 25 5.01 -2.93 0.65
N VAL A 26 3.85 -2.28 0.67
CA VAL A 26 3.69 -0.83 0.79
C VAL A 26 3.47 -0.41 2.25
N LEU A 27 2.92 -1.31 3.06
CA LEU A 27 2.68 -1.09 4.48
C LEU A 27 3.99 -0.95 5.26
N ARG A 28 3.97 -0.03 6.21
CA ARG A 28 5.00 0.23 7.21
C ARG A 28 4.40 0.01 8.59
N GLY A 29 5.25 -0.24 9.59
CA GLY A 29 4.79 -0.29 10.98
C GLY A 29 4.07 1.00 11.37
N GLY A 30 2.94 0.87 12.06
CA GLY A 30 2.07 1.97 12.46
C GLY A 30 0.97 2.33 11.46
N ASP A 31 0.97 1.73 10.26
CA ASP A 31 -0.14 1.86 9.32
C ASP A 31 -1.36 1.05 9.78
N VAL A 32 -2.54 1.57 9.46
CA VAL A 32 -3.84 0.97 9.74
C VAL A 32 -4.59 0.75 8.43
N VAL A 33 -5.13 -0.46 8.23
CA VAL A 33 -5.99 -0.82 7.09
C VAL A 33 -7.41 -1.03 7.60
N ALA A 34 -8.30 -0.09 7.29
CA ALA A 34 -9.73 -0.21 7.51
C ALA A 34 -10.35 -1.01 6.36
N LEU A 35 -10.98 -2.15 6.68
CA LEU A 35 -11.50 -3.09 5.71
C LEU A 35 -13.00 -3.31 5.88
N ASP A 36 -13.78 -2.92 4.88
CA ASP A 36 -15.23 -3.08 4.85
C ASP A 36 -15.69 -3.85 3.62
N GLY A 37 -16.86 -4.48 3.75
CA GLY A 37 -17.47 -5.30 2.70
C GLY A 37 -18.46 -6.28 3.30
N ALA A 38 -19.38 -6.79 2.49
CA ALA A 38 -20.40 -7.74 2.93
C ALA A 38 -19.79 -9.02 3.55
N LEU A 39 -20.61 -9.80 4.25
CA LEU A 39 -20.22 -11.13 4.70
C LEU A 39 -19.85 -11.99 3.48
N GLY A 40 -18.72 -12.71 3.53
CA GLY A 40 -18.24 -13.48 2.38
C GLY A 40 -17.57 -12.66 1.25
N ALA A 41 -17.43 -11.33 1.40
CA ALA A 41 -16.76 -10.50 0.40
C ALA A 41 -15.26 -10.87 0.20
N GLY A 42 -14.65 -11.59 1.14
CA GLY A 42 -13.25 -12.00 1.06
C GLY A 42 -12.28 -11.13 1.87
N LYS A 43 -12.79 -10.40 2.88
CA LYS A 43 -12.00 -9.57 3.80
C LYS A 43 -10.84 -10.35 4.43
N THR A 44 -11.13 -11.44 5.15
CA THR A 44 -10.10 -12.31 5.74
C THR A 44 -9.14 -12.92 4.71
N ARG A 45 -9.59 -13.16 3.46
CA ARG A 45 -8.70 -13.62 2.37
C ARG A 45 -7.67 -12.56 2.00
N LEU A 46 -8.06 -11.27 1.97
CA LEU A 46 -7.14 -10.16 1.82
C LEU A 46 -6.16 -10.07 3.01
N VAL A 47 -6.66 -10.19 4.25
CA VAL A 47 -5.82 -10.16 5.46
C VAL A 47 -4.77 -11.27 5.45
N ARG A 48 -5.15 -12.49 5.04
CA ARG A 48 -4.21 -13.60 4.82
C ARG A 48 -3.11 -13.25 3.81
N GLY A 49 -3.46 -12.54 2.75
CA GLY A 49 -2.50 -12.06 1.76
C GLY A 49 -1.54 -11.04 2.37
N ILE A 50 -2.08 -10.11 3.18
CA ILE A 50 -1.27 -9.13 3.91
C ILE A 50 -0.29 -9.84 4.84
N ALA A 51 -0.79 -10.74 5.70
CA ALA A 51 0.02 -11.53 6.61
C ALA A 51 1.14 -12.30 5.88
N ALA A 52 0.82 -12.94 4.75
CA ALA A 52 1.81 -13.62 3.92
C ALA A 52 2.94 -12.68 3.45
N GLY A 53 2.58 -11.47 2.99
CA GLY A 53 3.54 -10.46 2.56
C GLY A 53 4.38 -9.89 3.70
N LEU A 54 3.86 -9.94 4.94
CA LEU A 54 4.56 -9.56 6.16
C LEU A 54 5.43 -10.69 6.75
N GLY A 55 5.47 -11.87 6.12
CA GLY A 55 6.26 -13.02 6.62
C GLY A 55 5.61 -13.78 7.77
N ILE A 56 4.29 -13.65 7.93
CA ILE A 56 3.47 -14.34 8.95
C ILE A 56 2.92 -15.64 8.37
N ASP A 57 2.75 -16.66 9.21
CA ASP A 57 2.14 -17.90 8.76
C ASP A 57 0.65 -17.75 8.44
N VAL A 58 0.30 -17.93 7.17
CA VAL A 58 -1.09 -17.81 6.69
C VAL A 58 -1.99 -18.85 7.35
N ALA A 59 -1.45 -20.03 7.69
CA ALA A 59 -2.20 -21.08 8.38
C ALA A 59 -2.71 -20.64 9.76
N MET A 60 -2.04 -19.67 10.39
CA MET A 60 -2.41 -19.12 11.71
C MET A 60 -3.39 -17.95 11.62
N VAL A 61 -3.71 -17.48 10.41
CA VAL A 61 -4.58 -16.32 10.20
C VAL A 61 -6.00 -16.78 9.87
N SER A 62 -6.90 -16.55 10.82
CA SER A 62 -8.35 -16.77 10.71
C SER A 62 -9.07 -15.52 11.19
N SER A 63 -10.36 -15.37 10.85
CA SER A 63 -11.14 -14.22 11.32
C SER A 63 -11.25 -14.29 12.85
N PRO A 64 -10.78 -13.29 13.61
CA PRO A 64 -10.87 -13.27 15.06
C PRO A 64 -12.27 -12.92 15.54
N THR A 65 -13.35 -13.33 14.85
CA THR A 65 -14.72 -12.88 15.10
C THR A 65 -15.23 -13.14 16.53
N PHE A 66 -14.66 -14.10 17.26
CA PHE A 66 -15.03 -14.41 18.65
C PHE A 66 -14.14 -13.74 19.69
N VAL A 67 -12.84 -13.66 19.41
CA VAL A 67 -11.81 -13.06 20.27
C VAL A 67 -11.62 -11.56 20.01
N ILE A 68 -12.25 -11.05 18.95
CA ILE A 68 -12.26 -9.69 18.40
C ILE A 68 -10.90 -9.24 17.86
N MET A 69 -9.80 -9.57 18.54
CA MET A 69 -8.45 -9.14 18.21
C MET A 69 -7.46 -10.31 18.32
N HIS A 70 -6.57 -10.43 17.34
CA HIS A 70 -5.45 -11.38 17.33
C HIS A 70 -4.15 -10.69 16.96
N GLU A 71 -3.09 -11.01 17.69
CA GLU A 71 -1.73 -10.57 17.40
C GLU A 71 -0.98 -11.69 16.67
N HIS A 72 -0.33 -11.35 15.56
CA HIS A 72 0.39 -12.31 14.73
C HIS A 72 1.88 -11.95 14.63
N GLU A 73 2.72 -12.89 15.03
CA GLU A 73 4.17 -12.79 14.95
C GLU A 73 4.70 -13.27 13.60
N ARG A 74 5.85 -12.72 13.18
CA ARG A 74 6.54 -13.15 11.97
C ARG A 74 7.31 -14.44 12.21
N LYS A 75 7.45 -15.25 11.15
CA LYS A 75 8.21 -16.52 11.21
C LYS A 75 9.69 -16.33 11.56
N ASP A 76 10.27 -15.20 11.15
CA ASP A 76 11.68 -14.88 11.37
C ASP A 76 11.94 -14.15 12.70
N GLY A 77 10.90 -13.82 13.46
CA GLY A 77 11.01 -13.04 14.71
C GLY A 77 11.50 -11.60 14.50
N VAL A 78 11.68 -11.15 13.25
CA VAL A 78 12.21 -9.81 12.91
C VAL A 78 11.04 -8.91 12.57
N ALA A 79 10.77 -7.84 13.33
CA ALA A 79 9.74 -6.86 12.97
C ALA A 79 10.01 -6.19 11.60
N ILE A 80 9.00 -5.57 10.98
CA ILE A 80 9.17 -4.85 9.70
C ILE A 80 10.30 -3.81 9.83
N GLY A 81 11.37 -4.00 9.04
CA GLY A 81 12.52 -3.11 8.95
C GLY A 81 13.65 -3.32 9.97
N GLY A 82 13.86 -4.54 10.49
CA GLY A 82 15.20 -5.02 10.86
C GLY A 82 15.67 -4.86 12.32
N GLY A 83 14.79 -4.97 13.33
CA GLY A 83 15.21 -5.11 14.73
C GLY A 83 14.05 -5.22 15.74
N GLY A 84 14.25 -6.02 16.81
CA GLY A 84 13.40 -6.12 18.02
C GLY A 84 12.05 -6.83 17.86
N GLY A 85 11.67 -7.65 18.85
CA GLY A 85 10.47 -8.51 18.82
C GLY A 85 9.16 -7.82 19.21
N GLY A 86 8.08 -8.14 18.50
CA GLY A 86 6.70 -7.66 18.67
C GLY A 86 5.83 -8.17 17.51
N PRO A 87 4.48 -8.05 17.56
CA PRO A 87 3.63 -8.57 16.49
C PRO A 87 3.87 -7.81 15.18
N GLY A 88 3.97 -8.54 14.07
CA GLY A 88 4.05 -7.93 12.73
C GLY A 88 2.70 -7.40 12.26
N LEU A 89 1.61 -7.99 12.78
CA LEU A 89 0.24 -7.67 12.42
C LEU A 89 -0.68 -7.81 13.65
N ILE A 90 -1.55 -6.84 13.85
CA ILE A 90 -2.73 -6.95 14.73
C ILE A 90 -3.96 -7.00 13.83
N HIS A 91 -4.71 -8.09 13.90
CA HIS A 91 -5.93 -8.32 13.14
C HIS A 91 -7.13 -8.17 14.06
N VAL A 92 -8.01 -7.23 13.75
CA VAL A 92 -9.26 -6.98 14.47
C VAL A 92 -10.44 -7.30 13.58
N ASP A 93 -11.48 -7.91 14.14
CA ASP A 93 -12.77 -8.15 13.49
C ASP A 93 -13.90 -7.59 14.34
N ALA A 94 -14.40 -6.42 13.95
CA ALA A 94 -15.44 -5.69 14.67
C ALA A 94 -16.86 -6.21 14.39
N TYR A 95 -17.02 -7.31 13.64
CA TYR A 95 -18.35 -7.80 13.22
C TYR A 95 -19.32 -7.99 14.38
N ARG A 96 -18.84 -8.46 15.54
CA ARG A 96 -19.68 -8.73 16.72
C ARG A 96 -19.78 -7.58 17.70
N LEU A 97 -18.97 -6.54 17.54
CA LEU A 97 -19.05 -5.38 18.41
C LEU A 97 -20.40 -4.69 18.23
N ARG A 98 -21.00 -4.34 19.37
CA ARG A 98 -22.27 -3.60 19.43
C ARG A 98 -22.04 -2.11 19.51
N SER A 99 -20.90 -1.71 20.04
CA SER A 99 -20.49 -0.31 20.12
C SER A 99 -18.95 -0.18 20.09
N PRO A 100 -18.42 0.99 19.73
CA PRO A 100 -16.99 1.28 19.74
C PRO A 100 -16.32 1.12 21.11
N GLU A 101 -17.04 1.37 22.20
CA GLU A 101 -16.54 1.26 23.57
C GLU A 101 -16.17 -0.19 23.94
N GLU A 102 -16.83 -1.19 23.35
CA GLU A 102 -16.45 -2.60 23.56
C GLU A 102 -15.02 -2.86 23.05
N LEU A 103 -14.57 -2.16 22.00
CA LEU A 103 -13.19 -2.25 21.50
C LEU A 103 -12.19 -1.62 22.48
N GLU A 104 -12.54 -0.51 23.14
CA GLU A 104 -11.68 0.10 24.16
C GLU A 104 -11.40 -0.86 25.32
N THR A 105 -12.42 -1.59 25.77
CA THR A 105 -12.28 -2.51 26.91
C THR A 105 -11.29 -3.65 26.67
N ILE A 106 -10.96 -3.96 25.41
CA ILE A 106 -10.01 -5.01 25.03
C ILE A 106 -8.59 -4.47 24.75
N GLY A 107 -8.29 -3.24 25.17
CA GLY A 107 -6.94 -2.67 25.11
C GLY A 107 -6.61 -1.97 23.78
N TRP A 108 -7.61 -1.47 23.08
CA TRP A 108 -7.42 -0.74 21.81
C TRP A 108 -6.55 0.52 21.94
N ASP A 109 -6.64 1.21 23.09
CA ASP A 109 -5.81 2.37 23.41
C ASP A 109 -4.30 2.04 23.36
N ARG A 110 -3.92 0.84 23.84
CA ARG A 110 -2.54 0.35 23.77
C ARG A 110 -2.14 0.07 22.33
N VAL A 111 -3.04 -0.52 21.54
CA VAL A 111 -2.80 -0.81 20.11
C VAL A 111 -2.55 0.49 19.35
N MET A 112 -3.40 1.50 19.50
CA MET A 112 -3.24 2.79 18.83
C MET A 112 -1.96 3.51 19.26
N ARG A 113 -1.63 3.54 20.55
CA ARG A 113 -0.35 4.09 21.03
C ARG A 113 0.86 3.36 20.44
N ALA A 114 0.79 2.03 20.32
CA ALA A 114 1.84 1.25 19.68
C ALA A 114 2.00 1.61 18.19
N THR A 115 0.95 2.06 17.50
CA THR A 115 1.04 2.57 16.12
C THR A 115 1.66 3.96 16.01
N GLU A 116 1.53 4.80 17.04
CA GLU A 116 2.01 6.20 17.06
C GLU A 116 3.49 6.31 17.42
N GLY A 117 3.98 5.44 18.31
CA GLY A 117 5.37 5.40 18.77
C GLY A 117 6.43 5.15 17.68
N ALA A 118 6.03 4.92 16.43
CA ALA A 118 6.93 4.87 15.27
C ALA A 118 7.34 6.26 14.75
N THR A 119 6.73 7.33 15.23
CA THR A 119 6.81 8.65 14.57
C THR A 119 7.64 9.71 15.32
N GLU A 120 7.97 9.51 16.60
CA GLU A 120 8.72 10.51 17.38
C GLU A 120 9.75 9.84 18.30
N GLY A 121 10.93 10.46 18.42
CA GLY A 121 12.13 9.93 19.05
C GLY A 121 12.04 9.61 20.54
N GLY A 122 11.30 8.54 20.87
CA GLY A 122 11.31 7.88 22.18
C GLY A 122 12.43 6.85 22.30
N GLU A 123 12.86 6.61 23.54
CA GLU A 123 14.03 5.85 23.97
C GLU A 123 14.32 4.56 23.19
N VAL A 124 15.62 4.26 23.01
CA VAL A 124 16.13 3.01 22.46
C VAL A 124 15.72 1.85 23.38
N GLY A 125 14.55 1.26 23.07
CA GLY A 125 13.83 0.32 23.93
C GLY A 125 12.77 -0.52 23.20
N THR A 126 13.17 -1.22 22.14
CA THR A 126 12.80 -2.63 21.84
C THR A 126 11.48 -3.09 21.17
N GLN A 127 10.47 -2.25 20.85
CA GLN A 127 9.31 -2.71 20.04
C GLN A 127 8.94 -1.75 18.90
N ARG A 128 9.03 -2.22 17.63
CA ARG A 128 8.55 -1.46 16.45
C ARG A 128 7.04 -1.63 16.27
N ALA A 129 6.39 -0.59 15.77
CA ALA A 129 4.93 -0.53 15.59
C ALA A 129 4.39 -1.63 14.67
N PRO A 130 3.25 -2.28 15.04
CA PRO A 130 2.61 -3.27 14.19
C PRO A 130 1.87 -2.61 13.02
N VAL A 131 1.59 -3.39 11.98
CA VAL A 131 0.49 -3.06 11.05
C VAL A 131 -0.81 -3.48 11.70
N VAL A 132 -1.85 -2.65 11.62
CA VAL A 132 -3.19 -3.00 12.13
C VAL A 132 -4.16 -3.17 10.97
N VAL A 133 -4.92 -4.26 10.95
CA VAL A 133 -5.98 -4.49 9.97
C VAL A 133 -7.30 -4.68 10.72
N VAL A 134 -8.30 -3.86 10.40
CA VAL A 134 -9.61 -3.88 11.06
C VAL A 134 -10.68 -4.28 10.05
N GLU A 135 -11.23 -5.48 10.18
CA GLU A 135 -12.44 -5.91 9.47
C GLU A 135 -13.69 -5.28 10.08
N TRP A 136 -14.65 -4.92 9.23
CA TRP A 136 -15.86 -4.18 9.63
C TRP A 136 -15.53 -2.86 10.32
N ALA A 137 -14.48 -2.20 9.82
CA ALA A 137 -13.96 -0.94 10.33
C ALA A 137 -15.02 0.15 10.49
N SER A 138 -16.04 0.17 9.62
CA SER A 138 -17.18 1.07 9.73
C SER A 138 -17.90 1.05 11.09
N LYS A 139 -17.88 -0.08 11.81
CA LYS A 139 -18.48 -0.19 13.16
C LYS A 139 -17.71 0.55 14.25
N VAL A 140 -16.43 0.83 14.02
CA VAL A 140 -15.51 1.44 14.98
C VAL A 140 -14.77 2.61 14.36
N ALA A 141 -15.38 3.26 13.36
CA ALA A 141 -14.71 4.26 12.53
C ALA A 141 -14.15 5.45 13.33
N GLU A 142 -14.81 5.82 14.43
CA GLU A 142 -14.38 6.89 15.34
C GLU A 142 -13.14 6.52 16.17
N MET A 143 -12.85 5.22 16.28
CA MET A 143 -11.69 4.68 17.01
C MET A 143 -10.44 4.59 16.15
N LEU A 144 -10.55 4.82 14.85
CA LEU A 144 -9.46 4.71 13.89
C LEU A 144 -8.69 6.04 13.77
N PRO A 145 -7.41 6.02 13.36
CA PRO A 145 -6.69 7.25 13.06
C PRO A 145 -7.43 8.08 12.00
N ARG A 146 -7.35 9.41 12.13
CA ARG A 146 -7.81 10.32 11.08
C ARG A 146 -7.07 10.04 9.78
N PHE A 147 -7.73 10.18 8.63
CA PHE A 147 -7.12 9.86 7.34
C PHE A 147 -5.92 10.78 7.05
N GLU A 148 -6.04 12.03 7.48
CA GLU A 148 -5.05 13.11 7.42
C GLU A 148 -3.76 12.77 8.17
N SER A 149 -3.77 11.80 9.09
CA SER A 149 -2.56 11.29 9.74
C SER A 149 -1.58 10.62 8.77
N GLY A 150 -2.03 10.28 7.55
CA GLY A 150 -1.21 9.60 6.55
C GLY A 150 -0.95 8.11 6.83
N ARG A 151 -1.55 7.55 7.89
CA ARG A 151 -1.37 6.15 8.33
C ARG A 151 -2.58 5.26 8.04
N LEU A 152 -3.74 5.83 7.70
CA LEU A 152 -4.97 5.06 7.45
C LEU A 152 -5.18 4.81 5.96
N ALA A 153 -5.23 3.54 5.55
CA ALA A 153 -5.79 3.11 4.28
C ALA A 153 -7.23 2.61 4.47
N ARG A 154 -8.14 2.97 3.55
CA ARG A 154 -9.51 2.45 3.53
C ARG A 154 -9.67 1.52 2.34
N VAL A 155 -10.22 0.33 2.57
CA VAL A 155 -10.45 -0.70 1.55
C VAL A 155 -11.89 -1.17 1.65
N ARG A 156 -12.63 -1.06 0.55
CA ARG A 156 -13.98 -1.63 0.38
C ARG A 156 -13.91 -2.79 -0.61
N ILE A 157 -14.51 -3.92 -0.24
CA ILE A 157 -14.62 -5.10 -1.11
C ILE A 157 -16.07 -5.35 -1.50
N GLU A 158 -16.31 -5.51 -2.80
CA GLU A 158 -17.60 -5.83 -3.39
C GLU A 158 -17.53 -7.11 -4.24
N HIS A 159 -18.65 -7.81 -4.37
CA HIS A 159 -18.75 -8.95 -5.28
C HIS A 159 -18.84 -8.45 -6.72
N ALA A 160 -17.95 -8.92 -7.59
CA ALA A 160 -17.94 -8.60 -9.02
C ALA A 160 -18.27 -9.81 -9.91
N GLY A 161 -18.55 -10.96 -9.29
CA GLY A 161 -18.85 -12.23 -9.93
C GLY A 161 -18.74 -13.36 -8.92
N GLU A 162 -18.89 -14.61 -9.39
CA GLU A 162 -18.81 -15.80 -8.54
C GLU A 162 -17.45 -15.87 -7.81
N HIS A 163 -16.36 -15.81 -8.55
CA HIS A 163 -14.99 -15.80 -8.02
C HIS A 163 -14.33 -14.42 -8.04
N SER A 164 -15.01 -13.41 -8.58
CA SER A 164 -14.45 -12.08 -8.77
C SER A 164 -14.84 -11.12 -7.65
N ARG A 165 -13.92 -10.23 -7.28
CA ARG A 165 -14.11 -9.17 -6.28
C ARG A 165 -13.58 -7.85 -6.81
N ALA A 166 -14.31 -6.76 -6.54
CA ALA A 166 -13.85 -5.40 -6.80
C ALA A 166 -13.36 -4.78 -5.48
N PHE A 167 -12.21 -4.13 -5.53
CA PHE A 167 -11.56 -3.47 -4.40
C PHE A 167 -11.48 -1.97 -4.72
N ALA A 168 -12.20 -1.18 -3.95
CA ALA A 168 -12.07 0.27 -3.94
C ALA A 168 -11.18 0.67 -2.77
N MET A 169 -10.03 1.29 -3.04
CA MET A 169 -9.06 1.67 -2.02
C MET A 169 -8.83 3.18 -2.05
N SER A 170 -8.89 3.81 -0.89
CA SER A 170 -8.46 5.20 -0.67
C SER A 170 -7.21 5.15 0.19
N LEU A 171 -6.07 5.49 -0.42
CA LEU A 171 -4.74 5.42 0.19
C LEU A 171 -4.21 6.83 0.41
N PRO A 172 -3.46 7.13 1.49
CA PRO A 172 -2.83 8.44 1.65
C PRO A 172 -1.90 8.75 0.46
N ARG A 173 -1.88 10.00 0.00
CA ARG A 173 -1.10 10.38 -1.19
C ARG A 173 0.40 10.09 -1.04
N SER A 174 0.93 10.25 0.16
CA SER A 174 2.32 9.92 0.50
C SER A 174 2.67 8.43 0.31
N TRP A 175 1.68 7.55 0.17
CA TRP A 175 1.93 6.14 -0.11
C TRP A 175 2.32 5.90 -1.57
N GLY A 176 1.97 6.81 -2.49
CA GLY A 176 2.29 6.70 -3.91
C GLY A 176 3.80 6.59 -4.20
N GLU A 177 4.63 7.14 -3.31
CA GLU A 177 6.09 7.12 -3.39
C GLU A 177 6.72 5.92 -2.69
N ARG A 178 5.94 5.13 -1.93
CA ARG A 178 6.47 4.00 -1.18
C ARG A 178 6.88 2.87 -2.13
N PRO A 179 8.01 2.18 -1.87
CA PRO A 179 8.40 1.02 -2.64
C PRO A 179 7.27 0.00 -2.75
N GLY A 180 7.01 -0.49 -3.96
CA GLY A 180 5.97 -1.48 -4.22
C GLY A 180 4.57 -0.93 -4.50
N PHE A 181 4.35 0.39 -4.40
CA PHE A 181 3.03 1.00 -4.64
C PHE A 181 2.46 0.68 -6.04
N ALA A 182 3.30 0.79 -7.08
CA ALA A 182 2.90 0.43 -8.45
C ALA A 182 2.38 -1.02 -8.55
N GLY A 183 2.86 -1.92 -7.68
CA GLY A 183 2.38 -3.30 -7.61
C GLY A 183 0.92 -3.41 -7.17
N ILE A 184 0.40 -2.48 -6.37
CA ILE A 184 -1.04 -2.46 -6.01
C ILE A 184 -1.89 -2.24 -7.27
N LEU A 185 -1.40 -1.40 -8.18
CA LEU A 185 -2.06 -1.00 -9.42
C LEU A 185 -1.94 -2.05 -10.55
N ASP A 186 -1.07 -3.05 -10.39
CA ASP A 186 -0.92 -4.14 -11.37
C ASP A 186 -2.18 -5.03 -11.40
N GLY A 187 -2.54 -5.54 -12.57
CA GLY A 187 -3.67 -6.47 -12.74
C GLY A 187 -5.06 -5.83 -12.88
N GLY A 188 -5.17 -4.50 -12.82
CA GLY A 188 -6.37 -3.80 -13.28
C GLY A 188 -6.25 -3.41 -14.77
N GLY A 189 -7.38 -3.30 -15.47
CA GLY A 189 -7.42 -2.80 -16.86
C GLY A 189 -7.02 -1.31 -16.98
N GLU A 190 -7.12 -0.69 -18.15
CA GLU A 190 -6.80 0.75 -18.33
C GLU A 190 -7.57 1.67 -17.36
N GLY A 191 -8.77 1.29 -16.91
CA GLY A 191 -9.57 2.04 -15.93
C GLY A 191 -9.19 1.85 -14.44
N SER A 192 -8.08 1.18 -14.14
CA SER A 192 -7.65 0.91 -12.74
C SER A 192 -6.62 1.88 -12.17
N LEU A 193 -6.11 2.78 -13.02
CA LEU A 193 -5.12 3.75 -12.61
C LEU A 193 -5.77 4.93 -11.87
N PRO A 194 -5.11 5.47 -10.83
CA PRO A 194 -5.54 6.72 -10.22
C PRO A 194 -5.56 7.87 -11.23
N THR A 195 -6.35 8.90 -10.95
CA THR A 195 -6.43 10.08 -11.81
C THR A 195 -5.04 10.69 -12.05
N GLY A 196 -4.71 10.94 -13.31
CA GLY A 196 -3.42 11.51 -13.74
C GLY A 196 -2.28 10.51 -13.86
N TRP A 197 -2.43 9.27 -13.39
CA TRP A 197 -1.46 8.20 -13.61
C TRP A 197 -1.60 7.64 -15.04
N THR A 198 -0.49 7.13 -15.57
CA THR A 198 -0.45 6.46 -16.88
C THR A 198 0.26 5.11 -16.80
N ARG A 199 0.27 4.34 -17.90
CA ARG A 199 1.12 3.15 -18.03
C ARG A 199 2.37 3.51 -18.83
N CYS A 200 3.51 3.03 -18.35
CA CYS A 200 4.77 3.12 -19.07
C CYS A 200 4.62 2.48 -20.46
N PRO A 201 4.93 3.19 -21.55
CA PRO A 201 4.78 2.67 -22.91
C PRO A 201 5.60 1.39 -23.18
N VAL A 202 6.69 1.19 -22.44
CA VAL A 202 7.62 0.07 -22.64
C VAL A 202 7.31 -1.12 -21.74
N THR A 203 7.02 -0.86 -20.46
CA THR A 203 6.88 -1.91 -19.45
C THR A 203 5.42 -2.19 -19.07
N ASN A 204 4.49 -1.36 -19.53
CA ASN A 204 3.07 -1.35 -19.14
C ASN A 204 2.82 -1.12 -17.63
N LYS A 205 3.89 -0.84 -16.86
CA LYS A 205 3.81 -0.59 -15.42
C LYS A 205 3.18 0.78 -15.15
N PRO A 206 2.36 0.92 -14.10
CA PRO A 206 1.81 2.19 -13.64
C PRO A 206 2.89 3.22 -13.30
N VAL A 207 2.69 4.48 -13.71
CA VAL A 207 3.60 5.62 -13.47
C VAL A 207 2.81 6.82 -12.97
N SER A 208 3.27 7.38 -11.84
CA SER A 208 2.71 8.61 -11.24
C SER A 208 3.03 9.83 -12.10
N PRO A 209 2.13 10.82 -12.22
CA PRO A 209 2.42 12.10 -12.87
C PRO A 209 3.57 12.87 -12.21
N GLU A 210 3.91 12.56 -10.95
CA GLU A 210 5.02 13.18 -10.22
C GLU A 210 6.37 12.47 -10.46
N SER A 211 6.38 11.35 -11.20
CA SER A 211 7.61 10.62 -11.52
C SER A 211 8.59 11.48 -12.33
N ARG A 212 9.86 11.48 -11.93
CA ARG A 212 10.94 12.17 -12.68
C ARG A 212 11.08 11.67 -14.12
N THR A 213 10.75 10.40 -14.36
CA THR A 213 10.87 9.76 -15.67
C THR A 213 9.53 9.70 -16.41
N PHE A 214 8.49 10.42 -15.97
CA PHE A 214 7.18 10.39 -16.60
C PHE A 214 7.25 10.59 -18.13
N PRO A 215 6.55 9.78 -18.96
CA PRO A 215 5.60 8.72 -18.61
C PRO A 215 6.23 7.33 -18.40
N PHE A 216 7.56 7.22 -18.33
CA PHE A 216 8.28 5.95 -18.19
C PHE A 216 8.47 5.52 -16.73
N PHE A 217 8.48 4.20 -16.51
CA PHE A 217 8.63 3.60 -15.18
C PHE A 217 10.02 3.84 -14.57
N ASP A 218 11.06 3.81 -15.41
CA ASP A 218 12.44 4.05 -15.02
C ASP A 218 13.23 4.62 -16.21
N GLU A 219 14.47 5.03 -15.93
CA GLU A 219 15.39 5.60 -16.93
C GLU A 219 15.71 4.62 -18.05
N ARG A 220 15.78 3.32 -17.73
CA ARG A 220 16.02 2.27 -18.72
C ARG A 220 14.87 2.15 -19.72
N ALA A 221 13.63 2.24 -19.25
CA ALA A 221 12.44 2.25 -20.10
C ALA A 221 12.38 3.52 -20.96
N ARG A 222 12.77 4.68 -20.40
CA ARG A 222 12.91 5.94 -21.16
C ARG A 222 13.90 5.78 -22.32
N MET A 223 15.06 5.20 -22.04
CA MET A 223 16.10 4.95 -23.04
C MET A 223 15.76 3.83 -24.02
N ALA A 224 14.90 2.88 -23.66
CA ALA A 224 14.47 1.82 -24.57
C ALA A 224 13.52 2.34 -25.68
N ASP A 225 12.88 3.49 -25.47
CA ASP A 225 11.91 4.09 -26.41
C ASP A 225 12.46 5.32 -27.17
N LEU A 226 13.79 5.37 -27.36
CA LEU A 226 14.51 6.48 -28.04
C LEU A 226 13.90 6.86 -29.40
N GLY A 227 13.28 5.92 -30.13
CA GLY A 227 12.69 6.17 -31.45
C GLY A 227 11.44 7.07 -31.45
N ARG A 228 10.64 7.06 -30.38
CA ARG A 228 9.47 7.94 -30.23
C ARG A 228 9.80 9.27 -29.54
N TRP A 229 10.87 9.28 -28.74
CA TRP A 229 11.38 10.49 -28.10
C TRP A 229 12.05 11.43 -29.10
N LEU A 230 12.92 10.90 -29.98
CA LEU A 230 13.56 11.67 -31.06
C LEU A 230 12.59 12.22 -32.10
N SER A 231 11.41 11.63 -32.23
CA SER A 231 10.36 12.08 -33.15
C SER A 231 9.36 13.07 -32.53
N GLY A 232 9.59 13.51 -31.28
CA GLY A 232 8.71 14.49 -30.62
C GLY A 232 7.36 13.93 -30.18
N GLY A 233 7.23 12.60 -30.05
CA GLY A 233 5.98 11.93 -29.65
C GLY A 233 5.61 12.07 -28.18
N TYR A 234 6.48 12.66 -27.35
CA TYR A 234 6.27 12.83 -25.91
C TYR A 234 6.46 14.29 -25.50
N SER A 235 5.42 14.87 -24.89
CA SER A 235 5.47 16.20 -24.30
C SER A 235 5.85 16.08 -22.83
N VAL A 236 6.93 16.76 -22.43
CA VAL A 236 7.31 16.89 -21.01
C VAL A 236 6.27 17.79 -20.36
N SER A 237 5.47 17.22 -19.45
CA SER A 237 4.30 17.87 -18.87
C SER A 237 4.60 18.81 -17.70
N ARG A 238 5.88 18.98 -17.33
CA ARG A 238 6.30 19.90 -16.25
C ARG A 238 7.40 20.83 -16.73
N GLU A 239 7.38 22.06 -16.24
CA GLU A 239 8.44 23.03 -16.46
C GLU A 239 9.76 22.49 -15.91
N LEU A 240 10.84 22.66 -16.69
CA LEU A 240 12.20 22.32 -16.27
C LEU A 240 12.57 23.19 -15.07
N VAL A 241 12.97 22.57 -13.96
CA VAL A 241 13.48 23.27 -12.80
C VAL A 241 15.00 23.34 -12.85
N GLU A 242 15.60 24.29 -12.12
CA GLU A 242 17.05 24.56 -12.16
C GLU A 242 17.90 23.32 -11.79
N GLU A 243 17.37 22.42 -10.96
CA GLU A 243 17.99 21.12 -10.67
C GLU A 243 18.11 20.22 -11.91
N ASP A 244 17.14 20.25 -12.83
CA ASP A 244 17.17 19.47 -14.08
C ASP A 244 18.29 19.96 -15.02
N LEU A 245 18.68 21.24 -14.92
CA LEU A 245 19.78 21.84 -15.70
C LEU A 245 21.16 21.61 -15.08
N SER A 246 21.20 21.18 -13.82
CA SER A 246 22.43 20.88 -13.08
C SER A 246 22.90 19.43 -13.22
N ASP A 247 22.20 18.63 -14.03
CA ASP A 247 22.56 17.24 -14.30
C ASP A 247 23.96 17.17 -14.95
N PRO A 248 24.97 16.57 -14.29
CA PRO A 248 26.32 16.48 -14.83
C PRO A 248 26.39 15.72 -16.17
N ASP A 249 25.41 14.85 -16.47
CA ASP A 249 25.34 14.11 -17.73
C ASP A 249 24.92 15.02 -18.91
N LEU A 250 24.26 16.16 -18.67
CA LEU A 250 23.94 17.16 -19.70
C LEU A 250 25.14 18.06 -20.03
N LEU A 251 26.09 18.19 -19.10
CA LEU A 251 27.28 19.04 -19.25
C LEU A 251 28.46 18.29 -19.88
N SER A 252 28.46 16.95 -19.82
CA SER A 252 29.36 16.13 -20.61
C SER A 252 28.80 15.92 -22.01
N GLY A 253 29.09 16.86 -22.92
CA GLY A 253 28.88 16.63 -24.35
C GLY A 253 29.56 15.32 -24.81
N PRO A 254 29.06 14.67 -25.88
CA PRO A 254 29.66 13.43 -26.37
C PRO A 254 31.15 13.66 -26.66
N PRO A 255 32.03 12.68 -26.34
CA PRO A 255 33.45 12.80 -26.63
C PRO A 255 33.60 13.09 -28.14
N GLY A 256 34.24 14.22 -28.44
CA GLY A 256 34.47 14.65 -29.82
C GLY A 256 35.23 13.57 -30.59
N PRO A 257 35.01 13.46 -31.92
CA PRO A 257 35.69 12.45 -32.72
C PRO A 257 37.20 12.66 -32.63
N HIS A 258 37.91 11.65 -32.11
CA HIS A 258 39.36 11.58 -32.17
C HIS A 258 39.77 11.46 -33.64
N GLY A 259 40.48 12.48 -34.14
CA GLY A 259 41.20 12.46 -35.41
C GLY A 259 42.58 11.81 -35.29
#